data_AF-A0A6I4SRC7-F1
#
_entry.id   AF-A0A6I4SRC7-F1
#
_cell.length_a   1.000
_cell.length_b   1.000
_cell.length_c   1.000
_cell.angle_alpha   90.00
_cell.angle_beta   90.00
_cell.angle_gamma   90.00
#
_symmetry.space_group_name_H-M   'P 1'
#
loop_
_entity.id
_entity.type
_entity.pdbx_description
1 polymer ?
#
loop_
_entity_poly.entity_id
_entity_poly.type
_entity_poly.pdbx_seq_one_letter_code
_entity_poly.pdbx_strand_id
1 'polypeptide(L)'
;MSGLAETRKWLEGIGWKVGDEALWLEALTHGSTGAARDYQRLEFLGDRVLGLAVSEWLYRHNDGSEGELAQRLNALVSRGACARVARSIGVPQHLRLGKQARDDGGDDSDNILGDVMEALLGASFLENGFEATRTVVHSIWEQEMTGGAGRAKHPKSALQEWAAGNRRKPPEYMLVGRSGPDHASKFTVRVSVHNVGAVEATAGSKQDAETAAARAFMETYG
;
A
#
# COMPACT_ATOMS: atom_id res chain seq x y z
N MET A 1 -22.59 18.30 -1.87
CA MET A 1 -22.61 17.11 -1.00
C MET A 1 -23.70 16.20 -1.51
N SER A 2 -23.38 14.94 -1.80
CA SER A 2 -24.40 13.98 -2.22
C SER A 2 -25.44 13.78 -1.12
N GLY A 3 -26.69 13.53 -1.50
CA GLY A 3 -27.73 13.15 -0.54
C GLY A 3 -27.52 11.72 -0.03
N LEU A 4 -28.12 11.37 1.12
CA LEU A 4 -28.08 10.01 1.68
C LEU A 4 -28.53 8.94 0.66
N ALA A 5 -29.59 9.22 -0.08
CA ALA A 5 -30.11 8.32 -1.12
C ALA A 5 -29.13 8.12 -2.29
N GLU A 6 -28.37 9.17 -2.64
CA GLU A 6 -27.36 9.10 -3.69
C GLU A 6 -26.15 8.29 -3.22
N THR A 7 -25.68 8.52 -1.99
CA THR A 7 -24.62 7.72 -1.36
C THR A 7 -25.01 6.25 -1.26
N ARG A 8 -26.23 5.94 -0.81
CA ARG A 8 -26.74 4.56 -0.77
C ARG A 8 -26.68 3.89 -2.14
N LYS A 9 -27.22 4.57 -3.17
CA LYS A 9 -27.23 4.03 -4.55
C LYS A 9 -25.82 3.79 -5.08
N TRP A 10 -24.87 4.68 -4.75
CA TRP A 10 -23.47 4.53 -5.10
C TRP A 10 -22.83 3.30 -4.44
N LEU A 11 -23.00 3.15 -3.12
CA LEU A 11 -22.51 1.98 -2.36
C LEU A 11 -23.08 0.66 -2.93
N GLU A 12 -24.38 0.63 -3.19
CA GLU A 12 -25.06 -0.54 -3.79
C GLU A 12 -24.57 -0.82 -5.22
N GLY A 13 -24.25 0.23 -5.99
CA GLY A 13 -23.68 0.12 -7.33
C GLY A 13 -22.26 -0.48 -7.35
N ILE A 14 -21.50 -0.34 -6.26
CA ILE A 14 -20.19 -0.99 -6.07
C ILE A 14 -20.35 -2.49 -5.72
N GLY A 15 -21.52 -2.88 -5.22
CA GLY A 15 -21.83 -4.26 -4.83
C GLY A 15 -21.94 -4.48 -3.32
N TRP A 16 -21.92 -3.42 -2.51
CA TRP A 16 -22.19 -3.51 -1.07
C TRP A 16 -23.68 -3.55 -0.77
N LYS A 17 -24.09 -4.33 0.23
CA LYS A 17 -25.45 -4.25 0.76
C LYS A 17 -25.46 -3.23 1.89
N VAL A 18 -26.33 -2.22 1.78
CA VAL A 18 -26.46 -1.14 2.75
C VAL A 18 -27.72 -1.35 3.58
N GLY A 19 -27.58 -1.90 4.78
CA GLY A 19 -28.66 -2.05 5.76
C GLY A 19 -28.64 -0.91 6.78
N ASP A 20 -27.57 -0.81 7.56
CA ASP A 20 -27.32 0.24 8.55
C ASP A 20 -26.64 1.45 7.91
N GLU A 21 -27.44 2.43 7.47
CA GLU A 21 -26.92 3.67 6.88
C GLU A 21 -25.96 4.42 7.82
N ALA A 22 -26.15 4.33 9.14
CA ALA A 22 -25.30 5.06 10.08
C ALA A 22 -23.85 4.56 10.05
N LEU A 23 -23.66 3.25 9.86
CA LEU A 23 -22.33 2.63 9.71
C LEU A 23 -21.58 3.14 8.48
N TRP A 24 -22.25 3.25 7.33
CA TRP A 24 -21.63 3.76 6.11
C TRP A 24 -21.37 5.25 6.16
N LEU A 25 -22.23 6.01 6.84
CA LEU A 25 -21.98 7.43 7.07
C LEU A 25 -20.80 7.64 8.01
N GLU A 26 -20.64 6.79 9.04
CA GLU A 26 -19.46 6.77 9.91
C GLU A 26 -18.19 6.55 9.09
N ALA A 27 -18.18 5.55 8.18
CA ALA A 27 -17.06 5.28 7.28
C ALA A 27 -16.69 6.46 6.35
N LEU A 28 -17.66 7.30 5.99
CA LEU A 28 -17.46 8.46 5.11
C LEU A 28 -17.22 9.78 5.88
N THR A 29 -17.17 9.73 7.22
CA THR A 29 -17.09 10.93 8.06
C THR A 29 -15.68 11.13 8.60
N HIS A 30 -15.05 12.22 8.18
CA HIS A 30 -13.76 12.64 8.73
C HIS A 30 -13.93 13.38 10.06
N GLY A 31 -12.98 13.21 10.97
CA GLY A 31 -12.97 13.84 12.31
C GLY A 31 -13.09 15.38 12.28
N SER A 32 -12.68 16.03 11.19
CA SER A 32 -12.88 17.49 11.00
C SER A 32 -14.33 17.98 11.10
N THR A 33 -15.30 17.08 10.96
CA THR A 33 -16.73 17.42 11.08
C THR A 33 -17.16 17.66 12.53
N GLY A 34 -16.38 17.20 13.51
CA GLY A 34 -16.76 17.21 14.92
C GLY A 34 -17.87 16.21 15.27
N ALA A 35 -18.17 15.26 14.38
CA ALA A 35 -19.13 14.20 14.65
C ALA A 35 -18.65 13.30 15.79
N ALA A 36 -19.59 12.73 16.56
CA ALA A 36 -19.26 11.84 17.67
C ALA A 36 -18.62 10.51 17.21
N ARG A 37 -18.80 10.14 15.94
CA ARG A 37 -18.15 9.00 15.31
C ARG A 37 -17.60 9.41 13.94
N ASP A 38 -16.38 8.98 13.68
CA ASP A 38 -15.65 9.16 12.43
C ASP A 38 -15.12 7.80 11.95
N TYR A 39 -14.45 7.82 10.80
CA TYR A 39 -14.03 6.62 10.11
C TYR A 39 -12.92 5.82 10.82
N GLN A 40 -12.22 6.38 11.82
CA GLN A 40 -10.92 5.86 12.28
C GLN A 40 -10.96 4.43 12.83
N ARG A 41 -12.05 4.06 13.51
CA ARG A 41 -12.21 2.69 14.03
C ARG A 41 -12.50 1.68 12.91
N LEU A 42 -13.21 2.12 11.89
CA LEU A 42 -13.52 1.31 10.72
C LEU A 42 -12.30 1.17 9.82
N GLU A 43 -11.50 2.23 9.66
CA GLU A 43 -10.19 2.23 8.99
C GLU A 43 -9.30 1.15 9.60
N PHE A 44 -9.11 1.19 10.92
CA PHE A 44 -8.32 0.19 11.63
C PHE A 44 -8.74 -1.25 11.31
N LEU A 45 -10.05 -1.53 11.25
CA LEU A 45 -10.56 -2.86 10.92
C LEU A 45 -10.37 -3.19 9.43
N GLY A 46 -10.69 -2.22 8.57
CA GLY A 46 -10.68 -2.35 7.13
C GLY A 46 -9.31 -2.60 6.53
N ASP A 47 -8.25 -1.99 7.09
CA ASP A 47 -6.86 -2.27 6.70
C ASP A 47 -6.53 -3.77 6.83
N ARG A 48 -6.95 -4.41 7.93
CA ARG A 48 -6.70 -5.85 8.13
C ARG A 48 -7.56 -6.72 7.21
N VAL A 49 -8.79 -6.28 6.93
CA VAL A 49 -9.68 -6.95 5.96
C VAL A 49 -9.07 -6.90 4.56
N LEU A 50 -8.60 -5.74 4.13
CA LEU A 50 -7.91 -5.56 2.86
C LEU A 50 -6.63 -6.39 2.80
N GLY A 51 -5.80 -6.31 3.84
CA GLY A 51 -4.57 -7.09 3.95
C GLY A 51 -4.80 -8.60 3.82
N LEU A 52 -5.84 -9.13 4.47
CA LEU A 52 -6.18 -10.56 4.35
C LEU A 52 -6.67 -10.91 2.95
N ALA A 53 -7.57 -10.12 2.37
CA ALA A 53 -8.09 -10.37 1.01
C ALA A 53 -6.98 -10.36 -0.04
N VAL A 54 -6.08 -9.37 0.02
CA VAL A 54 -4.97 -9.23 -0.94
C VAL A 54 -3.90 -10.29 -0.71
N SER A 55 -3.55 -10.61 0.54
CA SER A 55 -2.57 -11.66 0.83
C SER A 55 -3.05 -13.06 0.40
N GLU A 56 -4.34 -13.36 0.59
CA GLU A 56 -4.94 -14.59 0.08
C GLU A 56 -4.88 -14.64 -1.45
N TRP A 57 -5.24 -13.53 -2.12
CA TRP A 57 -5.16 -13.45 -3.58
C TRP A 57 -3.74 -13.68 -4.09
N LEU A 58 -2.75 -13.04 -3.47
CA LEU A 58 -1.33 -13.19 -3.80
C LEU A 58 -0.86 -14.63 -3.64
N TYR A 59 -1.19 -15.28 -2.52
CA TYR A 59 -0.84 -16.68 -2.26
C TYR A 59 -1.38 -17.63 -3.34
N ARG A 60 -2.58 -17.36 -3.85
CA ARG A 60 -3.22 -18.22 -4.87
C ARG A 60 -2.74 -17.97 -6.30
N HIS A 61 -2.25 -16.77 -6.61
CA HIS A 61 -1.96 -16.33 -7.98
C HIS A 61 -0.49 -15.96 -8.21
N ASN A 62 0.38 -16.21 -7.24
CA ASN A 62 1.80 -15.88 -7.34
C ASN A 62 2.65 -16.93 -6.64
N ASP A 63 3.65 -17.45 -7.34
CA ASP A 63 4.62 -18.43 -6.81
C ASP A 63 5.85 -17.77 -6.18
N GLY A 64 5.76 -16.48 -5.83
CA GLY A 64 6.86 -15.72 -5.25
C GLY A 64 7.23 -16.20 -3.84
N SER A 65 8.48 -15.93 -3.45
CA SER A 65 8.94 -16.13 -2.07
C SER A 65 8.17 -15.24 -1.08
N GLU A 66 8.21 -15.58 0.21
CA GLU A 66 7.57 -14.79 1.28
C GLU A 66 7.91 -13.29 1.18
N GLY A 67 9.19 -12.95 0.95
CA GLY A 67 9.63 -11.57 0.83
C GLY A 67 9.07 -10.85 -0.40
N GLU A 68 8.94 -11.55 -1.54
CA GLU A 68 8.33 -11.00 -2.76
C GLU A 68 6.83 -10.80 -2.57
N LEU A 69 6.13 -11.75 -1.95
CA LEU A 69 4.71 -11.65 -1.61
C LEU A 69 4.47 -10.49 -0.65
N ALA A 70 5.30 -10.33 0.40
CA ALA A 70 5.21 -9.24 1.35
C ALA A 70 5.46 -7.88 0.69
N GLN A 71 6.46 -7.76 -0.19
CA GLN A 71 6.71 -6.54 -0.94
C GLN A 71 5.52 -6.16 -1.82
N ARG A 72 4.94 -7.14 -2.51
CA ARG A 72 3.79 -6.92 -3.40
C ARG A 72 2.53 -6.59 -2.60
N LEU A 73 2.29 -7.27 -1.48
CA LEU A 73 1.21 -6.94 -0.54
C LEU A 73 1.32 -5.47 -0.11
N ASN A 74 2.47 -5.06 0.41
CA ASN A 74 2.70 -3.68 0.88
C ASN A 74 2.45 -2.63 -0.22
N ALA A 75 2.77 -2.94 -1.47
CA ALA A 75 2.48 -2.04 -2.59
C ALA A 75 0.97 -1.93 -2.86
N LEU A 76 0.26 -3.07 -2.88
CA LEU A 76 -1.16 -3.18 -3.21
C LEU A 76 -2.08 -2.61 -2.12
N VAL A 77 -1.66 -2.66 -0.86
CA VAL A 77 -2.42 -2.11 0.29
C VAL A 77 -1.83 -0.80 0.79
N SER A 78 -0.90 -0.19 0.04
CA SER A 78 -0.36 1.11 0.42
C SER A 78 -1.45 2.18 0.39
N ARG A 79 -1.32 3.19 1.26
CA ARG A 79 -2.18 4.39 1.24
C ARG A 79 -2.39 4.97 -0.15
N GLY A 80 -1.32 5.05 -0.95
CA GLY A 80 -1.41 5.54 -2.33
C GLY A 80 -2.26 4.64 -3.23
N ALA A 81 -2.20 3.31 -3.06
CA ALA A 81 -3.08 2.38 -3.76
C ALA A 81 -4.54 2.53 -3.30
N CYS A 82 -4.78 2.57 -1.99
CA CYS A 82 -6.11 2.81 -1.41
C CYS A 82 -6.71 4.13 -1.94
N ALA A 83 -5.95 5.22 -1.96
CA ALA A 83 -6.39 6.51 -2.47
C ALA A 83 -6.67 6.50 -3.99
N ARG A 84 -5.89 5.76 -4.79
CA ARG A 84 -6.19 5.59 -6.23
C ARG A 84 -7.51 4.84 -6.43
N VAL A 85 -7.71 3.75 -5.70
CA VAL A 85 -8.96 2.98 -5.75
C VAL A 85 -10.14 3.84 -5.31
N ALA A 86 -10.01 4.57 -4.20
CA ALA A 86 -11.02 5.50 -3.69
C ALA A 86 -11.47 6.51 -4.75
N ARG A 87 -10.50 7.13 -5.46
CA ARG A 87 -10.81 8.05 -6.57
C ARG A 87 -11.52 7.33 -7.72
N SER A 88 -11.05 6.13 -8.08
CA SER A 88 -11.60 5.38 -9.22
C SER A 88 -13.07 5.00 -9.03
N ILE A 89 -13.48 4.73 -7.78
CA ILE A 89 -14.87 4.39 -7.46
C ILE A 89 -15.72 5.61 -7.08
N GLY A 90 -15.14 6.81 -6.98
CA GLY A 90 -15.89 8.04 -6.68
C GLY A 90 -16.15 8.30 -5.19
N VAL A 91 -15.23 7.92 -4.29
CA VAL A 91 -15.30 8.30 -2.86
C VAL A 91 -15.35 9.82 -2.62
N PRO A 92 -14.56 10.68 -3.31
CA PRO A 92 -14.52 12.12 -3.00
C PRO A 92 -15.89 12.82 -2.98
N GLN A 93 -16.82 12.39 -3.84
CA GLN A 93 -18.16 12.97 -3.97
C GLN A 93 -19.05 12.72 -2.74
N HIS A 94 -18.78 11.64 -2.01
CA HIS A 94 -19.55 11.18 -0.85
C HIS A 94 -18.89 11.52 0.49
N LEU A 95 -17.66 12.02 0.46
CA LEU A 95 -16.86 12.31 1.64
C LEU A 95 -17.45 13.48 2.46
N ARG A 96 -17.55 13.26 3.77
CA ARG A 96 -18.04 14.25 4.74
C ARG A 96 -16.86 14.89 5.47
N LEU A 97 -16.55 16.12 5.06
CA LEU A 97 -15.51 16.97 5.64
C LEU A 97 -16.12 18.20 6.31
N GLY A 98 -15.48 18.65 7.38
CA GLY A 98 -15.69 20.00 7.90
C GLY A 98 -15.23 21.04 6.88
N LYS A 99 -15.76 22.27 6.98
CA LYS A 99 -15.51 23.34 6.00
C LYS A 99 -14.01 23.59 5.78
N GLN A 100 -13.25 23.78 6.86
CA GLN A 100 -11.82 24.06 6.78
C GLN A 100 -11.05 22.94 6.08
N ALA A 101 -11.30 21.68 6.45
CA ALA A 101 -10.62 20.54 5.83
C ALA A 101 -10.95 20.39 4.34
N ARG A 102 -12.16 20.79 3.92
CA ARG A 102 -12.51 20.83 2.49
C ARG A 102 -11.79 21.97 1.78
N ASP A 103 -11.75 23.16 2.36
CA ASP A 103 -11.07 24.32 1.79
C ASP A 103 -9.54 24.07 1.64
N ASP A 104 -8.97 23.23 2.52
CA ASP A 104 -7.58 22.78 2.46
C ASP A 104 -7.33 21.62 1.48
N GLY A 105 -8.33 21.21 0.68
CA GLY A 105 -8.20 20.15 -0.33
C GLY A 105 -8.30 18.72 0.21
N GLY A 106 -8.95 18.52 1.36
CA GLY A 106 -9.08 17.21 1.99
C GLY A 106 -9.81 16.16 1.16
N ASP A 107 -10.66 16.57 0.20
CA ASP A 107 -11.36 15.67 -0.72
C ASP A 107 -10.48 15.10 -1.84
N ASP A 108 -9.27 15.62 -2.02
CA ASP A 108 -8.23 15.05 -2.91
C ASP A 108 -6.97 14.59 -2.15
N SER A 109 -7.03 14.53 -0.81
CA SER A 109 -5.90 14.09 0.01
C SER A 109 -5.72 12.57 -0.03
N ASP A 110 -4.54 12.10 -0.42
CA ASP A 110 -4.20 10.66 -0.38
C ASP A 110 -4.33 10.06 1.02
N ASN A 111 -4.05 10.86 2.06
CA ASN A 111 -4.24 10.40 3.44
C ASN A 111 -5.72 10.12 3.71
N ILE A 112 -6.59 11.10 3.47
CA ILE A 112 -8.01 10.96 3.79
C ILE A 112 -8.68 9.90 2.90
N LEU A 113 -8.39 9.90 1.61
CA LEU A 113 -8.99 8.95 0.68
C LEU A 113 -8.52 7.52 0.93
N GLY A 114 -7.26 7.32 1.33
CA GLY A 114 -6.75 6.02 1.74
C GLY A 114 -7.49 5.49 2.97
N ASP A 115 -7.53 6.28 4.04
CA ASP A 115 -8.15 5.89 5.30
C ASP A 115 -9.66 5.62 5.15
N VAL A 116 -10.37 6.45 4.37
CA VAL A 116 -11.81 6.28 4.09
C VAL A 116 -12.08 5.04 3.27
N MET A 117 -11.21 4.71 2.32
CA MET A 117 -11.34 3.47 1.54
C MET A 117 -11.23 2.25 2.45
N GLU A 118 -10.28 2.24 3.37
CA GLU A 118 -10.17 1.18 4.39
C GLU A 118 -11.41 1.17 5.27
N ALA A 119 -11.89 2.31 5.73
CA ALA A 119 -13.10 2.40 6.54
C ALA A 119 -14.36 1.84 5.85
N LEU A 120 -14.52 2.07 4.55
CA LEU A 120 -15.60 1.46 3.76
C LEU A 120 -15.50 -0.07 3.73
N LEU A 121 -14.28 -0.62 3.63
CA LEU A 121 -14.06 -2.07 3.73
C LEU A 121 -14.34 -2.59 5.14
N GLY A 122 -14.03 -1.81 6.19
CA GLY A 122 -14.40 -2.10 7.57
C GLY A 122 -15.91 -2.15 7.77
N ALA A 123 -16.65 -1.18 7.22
CA ALA A 123 -18.12 -1.17 7.23
C ALA A 123 -18.70 -2.36 6.47
N SER A 124 -18.20 -2.63 5.26
CA SER A 124 -18.56 -3.80 4.46
C SER A 124 -18.34 -5.10 5.21
N PHE A 125 -17.22 -5.24 5.93
CA PHE A 125 -16.95 -6.46 6.69
C PHE A 125 -17.96 -6.66 7.83
N LEU A 126 -18.27 -5.61 8.58
CA LEU A 126 -19.24 -5.69 9.68
C LEU A 126 -20.65 -6.01 9.18
N GLU A 127 -21.06 -5.47 8.03
CA GLU A 127 -22.41 -5.65 7.53
C GLU A 127 -22.58 -6.84 6.58
N ASN A 128 -21.63 -7.06 5.68
CA ASN A 128 -21.74 -8.04 4.59
C ASN A 128 -20.87 -9.29 4.85
N GLY A 129 -19.98 -9.26 5.84
CA GLY A 129 -19.03 -10.33 6.14
C GLY A 129 -17.82 -10.34 5.21
N PHE A 130 -16.83 -11.18 5.55
CA PHE A 130 -15.55 -11.23 4.83
C PHE A 130 -15.70 -11.67 3.37
N GLU A 131 -16.47 -12.74 3.10
CA GLU A 131 -16.57 -13.30 1.74
C GLU A 131 -17.14 -12.32 0.71
N ALA A 132 -18.20 -11.60 1.09
CA ALA A 132 -18.79 -10.56 0.25
C ALA A 132 -17.82 -9.39 0.06
N THR A 133 -17.18 -8.94 1.15
CA THR A 133 -16.20 -7.85 1.11
C THR A 133 -15.00 -8.21 0.24
N ARG A 134 -14.45 -9.43 0.37
CA ARG A 134 -13.34 -9.95 -0.44
C ARG A 134 -13.70 -9.96 -1.93
N THR A 135 -14.91 -10.36 -2.27
CA THR A 135 -15.38 -10.36 -3.67
C THR A 135 -15.35 -8.95 -4.26
N VAL A 136 -15.84 -7.95 -3.50
CA VAL A 136 -15.79 -6.55 -3.92
C VAL A 136 -14.34 -6.06 -4.01
N VAL A 137 -13.48 -6.38 -3.02
CA VAL A 137 -12.05 -6.05 -3.06
C VAL A 137 -11.43 -6.57 -4.35
N HIS A 138 -11.59 -7.85 -4.69
CA HIS A 138 -11.03 -8.41 -5.92
C HIS A 138 -11.49 -7.66 -7.18
N SER A 139 -12.74 -7.19 -7.20
CA SER A 139 -13.28 -6.41 -8.32
C SER A 139 -12.66 -5.02 -8.41
N ILE A 140 -12.61 -4.27 -7.31
CA ILE A 140 -12.18 -2.86 -7.35
C ILE A 140 -10.65 -2.69 -7.27
N TRP A 141 -9.93 -3.70 -6.76
CA TRP A 141 -8.46 -3.77 -6.77
C TRP A 141 -7.88 -4.46 -8.02
N GLU A 142 -8.71 -4.94 -8.95
CA GLU A 142 -8.23 -5.72 -10.11
C GLU A 142 -7.10 -5.03 -10.87
N GLN A 143 -7.21 -3.73 -11.12
CA GLN A 143 -6.19 -2.94 -11.82
C GLN A 143 -4.86 -2.86 -11.05
N GLU A 144 -4.92 -2.70 -9.73
CA GLU A 144 -3.73 -2.70 -8.87
C GLU A 144 -3.08 -4.10 -8.85
N MET A 145 -3.90 -5.15 -8.65
CA MET A 145 -3.46 -6.54 -8.56
C MET A 145 -2.85 -7.06 -9.87
N THR A 146 -3.46 -6.72 -11.01
CA THR A 146 -3.00 -7.11 -12.35
C THR A 146 -1.93 -6.17 -12.92
N GLY A 147 -1.74 -5.01 -12.32
CA GLY A 147 -0.70 -4.05 -12.64
C GLY A 147 0.72 -4.50 -12.24
N GLY A 148 1.70 -3.66 -12.59
CA GLY A 148 3.13 -3.88 -12.28
C GLY A 148 3.54 -3.54 -10.84
N ALA A 149 2.63 -3.03 -10.02
CA ALA A 149 2.92 -2.60 -8.65
C ALA A 149 3.51 -3.75 -7.82
N GLY A 150 4.67 -3.50 -7.19
CA GLY A 150 5.37 -4.50 -6.40
C GLY A 150 5.92 -5.70 -7.18
N ARG A 151 5.84 -5.71 -8.53
CA ARG A 151 6.44 -6.78 -9.38
C ARG A 151 7.93 -6.61 -9.64
N ALA A 152 8.48 -5.42 -9.40
CA ALA A 152 9.91 -5.21 -9.48
C ALA A 152 10.59 -6.05 -8.39
N LYS A 153 11.34 -7.09 -8.80
CA LYS A 153 12.13 -7.90 -7.87
C LYS A 153 12.95 -6.98 -6.98
N HIS A 154 12.93 -7.26 -5.68
CA HIS A 154 13.74 -6.53 -4.72
C HIS A 154 15.20 -6.50 -5.22
N PRO A 155 15.88 -5.33 -5.29
CA PRO A 155 17.21 -5.22 -5.89
C PRO A 155 18.24 -6.22 -5.35
N LYS A 156 18.16 -6.58 -4.07
CA LYS A 156 19.03 -7.61 -3.47
C LYS A 156 18.76 -9.00 -4.04
N SER A 157 17.48 -9.38 -4.16
CA SER A 157 17.06 -10.66 -4.74
C SER A 157 17.42 -10.72 -6.22
N ALA A 158 17.16 -9.65 -6.96
CA ALA A 158 17.53 -9.52 -8.37
C ALA A 158 19.05 -9.69 -8.57
N LEU A 159 19.86 -9.04 -7.74
CA LEU A 159 21.32 -9.16 -7.80
C LEU A 159 21.81 -10.57 -7.41
N GLN A 160 21.19 -11.19 -6.41
CA GLN A 160 21.53 -12.55 -5.99
C GLN A 160 21.23 -13.58 -7.09
N GLU A 161 20.08 -13.46 -7.75
CA GLU A 161 19.73 -14.30 -8.90
C GLU A 161 20.63 -14.05 -10.11
N TRP A 162 20.93 -12.78 -10.41
CA TRP A 162 21.87 -12.43 -11.47
C TRP A 162 23.24 -13.06 -11.21
N ALA A 163 23.74 -13.00 -9.98
CA ALA A 163 25.01 -13.63 -9.59
C ALA A 163 24.93 -15.16 -9.78
N ALA A 164 23.85 -15.79 -9.32
CA ALA A 164 23.65 -17.23 -9.47
C ALA A 164 23.55 -17.67 -10.94
N GLY A 165 22.77 -16.96 -11.75
CA GLY A 165 22.60 -17.21 -13.19
C GLY A 165 23.90 -17.06 -13.97
N ASN A 166 24.79 -16.16 -13.52
CA ASN A 166 26.12 -15.98 -14.08
C ASN A 166 27.20 -16.89 -13.44
N ARG A 167 26.81 -17.88 -12.63
CA ARG A 167 27.70 -18.81 -11.91
C ARG A 167 28.76 -18.07 -11.08
N ARG A 168 28.36 -16.96 -10.45
CA ARG A 168 29.19 -16.15 -9.55
C ARG A 168 28.87 -16.49 -8.10
N LYS A 169 29.78 -16.09 -7.21
CA LYS A 169 29.49 -16.10 -5.77
C LYS A 169 28.38 -15.10 -5.45
N PRO A 170 27.57 -15.34 -4.40
CA PRO A 170 26.53 -14.41 -4.00
C PRO A 170 27.11 -13.02 -3.65
N PRO A 171 26.30 -11.95 -3.75
CA PRO A 171 26.75 -10.61 -3.42
C PRO A 171 27.08 -10.47 -1.94
N GLU A 172 28.17 -9.78 -1.64
CA GLU A 172 28.61 -9.48 -0.27
C GLU A 172 28.32 -8.01 0.05
N TYR A 173 27.65 -7.76 1.17
CA TYR A 173 27.32 -6.41 1.64
C TYR A 173 28.16 -6.05 2.85
N MET A 174 28.78 -4.87 2.82
CA MET A 174 29.63 -4.36 3.89
C MET A 174 29.24 -2.92 4.22
N LEU A 175 28.98 -2.64 5.50
CA LEU A 175 28.82 -1.26 5.96
C LEU A 175 30.20 -0.59 5.99
N VAL A 176 30.41 0.40 5.13
CA VAL A 176 31.71 1.08 4.97
C VAL A 176 31.75 2.45 5.62
N GLY A 177 30.58 3.02 5.95
CA GLY A 177 30.51 4.30 6.64
C GLY A 177 29.18 4.55 7.32
N ARG A 178 29.22 5.35 8.40
CA ARG A 178 28.04 5.99 9.00
C ARG A 178 28.38 7.45 9.26
N SER A 179 27.48 8.35 8.89
CA SER A 179 27.65 9.80 9.06
C SER A 179 26.33 10.46 9.42
N GLY A 180 26.38 11.75 9.76
CA GLY A 180 25.19 12.51 10.17
C GLY A 180 24.83 12.34 11.65
N PRO A 181 23.99 13.24 12.20
CA PRO A 181 23.52 13.16 13.57
C PRO A 181 22.54 12.00 13.74
N ASP A 182 22.30 11.53 14.98
CA ASP A 182 21.50 10.32 15.20
C ASP A 182 20.10 10.39 14.55
N HIS A 183 19.44 11.54 14.62
CA HIS A 183 18.12 11.81 14.02
C HIS A 183 18.15 11.98 12.48
N ALA A 184 19.32 12.01 11.85
CA ALA A 184 19.52 12.07 10.41
C ALA A 184 20.74 11.23 9.98
N SER A 185 20.83 10.01 10.56
CA SER A 185 21.92 9.08 10.27
C SER A 185 21.92 8.70 8.79
N LYS A 186 23.11 8.63 8.20
CA LYS A 186 23.36 8.16 6.84
C LYS A 186 24.29 6.96 6.91
N PHE A 187 23.89 5.86 6.28
CA PHE A 187 24.64 4.60 6.22
C PHE A 187 25.15 4.41 4.80
N THR A 188 26.45 4.25 4.62
CA THR A 188 27.08 3.91 3.35
C THR A 188 27.39 2.42 3.33
N VAL A 189 26.81 1.71 2.37
CA VAL A 189 27.01 0.27 2.19
C VAL A 189 27.66 0.02 0.84
N ARG A 190 28.70 -0.82 0.85
CA ARG A 190 29.32 -1.39 -0.34
C ARG A 190 28.71 -2.76 -0.62
N VAL A 191 28.29 -3.01 -1.86
CA VAL A 191 28.00 -4.35 -2.36
C VAL A 191 29.08 -4.77 -3.34
N SER A 192 29.55 -6.02 -3.26
CA SER A 192 30.52 -6.59 -4.19
C SER A 192 30.12 -7.99 -4.65
N VAL A 193 30.42 -8.30 -5.91
CA VAL A 193 30.33 -9.66 -6.45
C VAL A 193 31.72 -10.08 -6.92
N HIS A 194 32.18 -11.23 -6.43
CA HIS A 194 33.54 -11.73 -6.68
C HIS A 194 33.83 -11.86 -8.19
N ASN A 195 34.97 -11.33 -8.63
CA ASN A 195 35.40 -11.26 -10.04
C ASN A 195 34.41 -10.52 -10.97
N VAL A 196 33.64 -9.57 -10.44
CA VAL A 196 32.79 -8.65 -11.22
C VAL A 196 33.11 -7.21 -10.87
N GLY A 197 32.92 -6.82 -9.61
CA GLY A 197 33.13 -5.43 -9.18
C GLY A 197 32.53 -5.14 -7.81
N ALA A 198 32.46 -3.86 -7.48
CA ALA A 198 31.81 -3.35 -6.27
C ALA A 198 31.18 -1.98 -6.53
N VAL A 199 30.11 -1.67 -5.82
CA VAL A 199 29.42 -0.37 -5.83
C VAL A 199 29.07 0.04 -4.40
N GLU A 200 29.03 1.33 -4.13
CA GLU A 200 28.59 1.89 -2.85
C GLU A 200 27.31 2.70 -3.02
N ALA A 201 26.44 2.68 -2.01
CA ALA A 201 25.30 3.57 -1.92
C ALA A 201 25.05 4.00 -0.47
N THR A 202 24.43 5.17 -0.32
CA THR A 202 24.15 5.78 0.99
C THR A 202 22.66 6.03 1.17
N ALA A 203 22.11 5.66 2.33
CA ALA A 203 20.70 5.91 2.66
C ALA A 203 20.49 6.16 4.17
N GLY A 204 19.25 6.50 4.55
CA GLY A 204 18.86 6.82 5.93
C GLY A 204 18.85 5.62 6.89
N SER A 205 18.83 4.40 6.35
CA SER A 205 18.95 3.16 7.11
C SER A 205 19.95 2.22 6.45
N LYS A 206 20.50 1.26 7.21
CA LYS A 206 21.39 0.23 6.68
C LYS A 206 20.69 -0.61 5.60
N GLN A 207 19.43 -0.97 5.83
CA GLN A 207 18.67 -1.82 4.91
C GLN A 207 18.40 -1.13 3.57
N ASP A 208 18.06 0.16 3.61
CA ASP A 208 17.87 0.98 2.40
C ASP A 208 19.18 1.19 1.65
N ALA A 209 20.30 1.38 2.37
CA ALA A 209 21.61 1.54 1.77
C ALA A 209 22.07 0.27 1.05
N GLU A 210 21.84 -0.91 1.64
CA GLU A 210 22.04 -2.19 0.97
C GLU A 210 21.16 -2.34 -0.28
N THR A 211 19.87 -1.95 -0.21
CA THR A 211 18.95 -2.02 -1.35
C THR A 211 19.37 -1.07 -2.49
N ALA A 212 19.80 0.14 -2.15
CA ALA A 212 20.32 1.11 -3.10
C ALA A 212 21.63 0.63 -3.74
N ALA A 213 22.54 0.03 -2.95
CA ALA A 213 23.80 -0.51 -3.45
C ALA A 213 23.54 -1.67 -4.43
N ALA A 214 22.61 -2.56 -4.10
CA ALA A 214 22.22 -3.67 -4.97
C ALA A 214 21.66 -3.19 -6.32
N ARG A 215 20.80 -2.15 -6.30
CA ARG A 215 20.26 -1.52 -7.51
C ARG A 215 21.38 -0.90 -8.36
N ALA A 216 22.24 -0.10 -7.75
CA ALA A 216 23.34 0.57 -8.45
C ALA A 216 24.34 -0.43 -9.05
N PHE A 217 24.58 -1.57 -8.37
CA PHE A 217 25.38 -2.65 -8.92
C PHE A 217 24.74 -3.25 -10.18
N MET A 218 23.44 -3.55 -10.15
CA MET A 218 22.71 -4.07 -11.30
C MET A 218 22.68 -3.06 -12.47
N GLU A 219 22.63 -1.76 -12.20
CA GLU A 219 22.72 -0.73 -13.25
C GLU A 219 24.12 -0.63 -13.87
N THR A 220 25.17 -0.95 -13.11
CA THR A 220 26.56 -0.84 -13.56
C THR A 220 27.07 -2.12 -14.22
N TYR A 221 26.68 -3.28 -13.72
CA TYR A 221 27.24 -4.58 -14.09
C TYR A 221 26.21 -5.63 -14.50
N GLY A 222 24.91 -5.35 -14.30
CA GLY A 222 23.81 -6.27 -14.58
C GLY A 222 23.57 -6.48 -16.07
#